data_AF-A0AAV7H5L7-F1
#
_entry.id   AF-A0AAV7H5L7-F1
#
_cell.length_a   1.000
_cell.length_b   1.000
_cell.length_c   1.000
_cell.angle_alpha   90.00
_cell.angle_beta   90.00
_cell.angle_gamma   90.00
#
_symmetry.space_group_name_H-M   'P 1'
#
loop_
_entity.id
_entity.type
_entity.pdbx_description
1 polymer ?
#
loop_
_entity_poly.entity_id
_entity_poly.type
_entity_poly.pdbx_seq_one_letter_code
_entity_poly.pdbx_strand_id
1 'polypeptide(L)'
;MSERTYYIRYECPDHMNPAEFLADLISVDYSSAESVHSSQTRIDKLVAEFLENALVIECVSSVDAWKNSKIQTKFARKSLTKHQSGWWKQFRLLLKRAWMQAFRDGPTNKVRTRMSVASAIIFGSVFWRMGRSQTSIQDRMGLLQACLSFVSLILEHAN
;
A
#
# COMPACT_ATOMS: atom_id res chain seq x y z
N MET A 1 26.73 20.24 -11.51
CA MET A 1 26.32 19.94 -12.89
C MET A 1 25.04 19.12 -12.77
N SER A 2 23.88 19.79 -12.76
CA SER A 2 22.57 19.14 -12.57
C SER A 2 22.12 18.56 -13.91
N GLU A 3 21.94 17.25 -13.99
CA GLU A 3 21.37 16.57 -15.17
C GLU A 3 19.88 16.88 -15.23
N ARG A 4 19.50 17.97 -15.92
CA ARG A 4 18.09 18.30 -16.14
C ARG A 4 17.48 17.31 -17.14
N THR A 5 16.40 16.66 -16.74
CA THR A 5 15.67 15.71 -17.59
C THR A 5 14.59 16.48 -18.36
N TYR A 6 14.64 16.42 -19.69
CA TYR A 6 13.70 17.09 -20.58
C TYR A 6 12.81 16.06 -21.29
N TYR A 7 11.50 16.32 -21.33
CA TYR A 7 10.54 15.52 -22.10
C TYR A 7 9.90 16.37 -23.19
N ILE A 8 10.28 16.16 -24.46
CA ILE A 8 9.59 16.72 -25.64
C ILE A 8 9.25 18.22 -25.44
N ARG A 9 10.24 19.03 -25.02
CA ARG A 9 10.19 20.48 -24.65
C ARG A 9 9.68 20.89 -23.26
N TYR A 10 9.27 19.97 -22.41
CA TYR A 10 8.93 20.27 -21.01
C TYR A 10 10.11 19.99 -20.09
N GLU A 11 10.54 21.01 -19.34
CA GLU A 11 11.62 20.92 -18.37
C GLU A 11 11.07 20.39 -17.03
N CYS A 12 11.63 19.27 -16.57
CA CYS A 12 11.31 18.74 -15.25
C CYS A 12 12.01 19.61 -14.18
N PRO A 13 11.29 20.11 -13.16
CA PRO A 13 11.92 20.79 -12.03
C PRO A 13 12.91 19.88 -11.29
N ASP A 14 14.02 20.45 -10.79
CA ASP A 14 15.10 19.71 -10.11
C ASP A 14 14.66 18.96 -8.84
N HIS A 15 13.49 19.30 -8.29
CA HIS A 15 12.93 18.72 -7.05
C HIS A 15 11.69 17.84 -7.26
N MET A 16 11.35 17.52 -8.51
CA MET A 16 10.23 16.64 -8.81
C MET A 16 10.71 15.28 -9.32
N ASN A 17 9.95 14.23 -8.99
CA ASN A 17 10.17 12.92 -9.57
C ASN A 17 9.82 12.97 -11.06
N PRO A 18 10.74 12.60 -11.98
CA PRO A 18 10.48 12.67 -13.41
C PRO A 18 9.29 11.80 -13.87
N ALA A 19 9.02 10.70 -13.17
CA ALA A 19 7.86 9.86 -13.47
C ALA A 19 6.54 10.52 -13.08
N GLU A 20 6.53 11.29 -12.00
CA GLU A 20 5.36 12.04 -11.51
C GLU A 20 5.10 13.24 -12.42
N PHE A 21 6.15 13.98 -12.77
CA PHE A 21 6.10 15.07 -13.74
C PHE A 21 5.55 14.63 -15.11
N LEU A 22 6.00 13.47 -15.61
CA LEU A 22 5.46 12.91 -16.86
C LEU A 22 3.99 12.52 -16.72
N ALA A 23 3.60 11.91 -15.60
CA ALA A 23 2.21 11.53 -15.34
C ALA A 23 1.28 12.75 -15.32
N ASP A 24 1.73 13.84 -14.69
CA ASP A 24 0.98 15.11 -14.66
C ASP A 24 0.88 15.74 -16.05
N LEU A 25 1.96 15.67 -16.85
CA LEU A 25 2.01 16.25 -18.19
C LEU A 25 1.01 15.58 -19.16
N ILE A 26 0.84 14.26 -19.06
CA ILE A 26 -0.10 13.48 -19.89
C ILE A 26 -1.50 13.39 -19.29
N SER A 27 -1.74 13.98 -18.12
CA SER A 27 -3.05 14.00 -17.48
C SER A 27 -3.98 15.06 -18.07
N VAL A 28 -5.28 14.75 -18.07
CA VAL A 28 -6.34 15.70 -18.44
C VAL A 28 -6.91 16.31 -17.17
N ASP A 29 -6.92 17.64 -17.10
CA ASP A 29 -7.62 18.35 -16.03
C ASP A 29 -9.11 18.46 -16.36
N TYR A 30 -9.97 17.93 -15.49
CA TYR A 30 -11.43 17.94 -15.63
C TYR A 30 -12.12 19.03 -14.80
N SER A 31 -11.36 19.97 -14.23
CA SER A 31 -11.90 21.01 -13.33
C SER A 31 -12.81 22.02 -14.05
N SER A 32 -12.63 22.27 -15.35
CA SER A 32 -13.52 23.10 -16.16
C SER A 32 -13.55 22.66 -17.63
N ALA A 33 -14.61 23.00 -18.36
CA ALA A 33 -14.71 22.65 -19.79
C ALA A 33 -13.59 23.26 -20.65
N GLU A 34 -13.09 24.43 -20.25
CA GLU A 34 -11.96 25.12 -20.88
C GLU A 34 -10.63 24.42 -20.58
N SER A 35 -10.42 23.98 -19.34
CA SER A 35 -9.19 23.27 -18.95
C SER A 35 -9.09 21.88 -19.58
N VAL A 36 -10.23 21.19 -19.77
CA VAL A 36 -10.31 19.93 -20.53
C VAL A 36 -9.85 20.13 -21.97
N HIS A 37 -10.39 21.14 -22.67
CA HIS A 37 -10.03 21.40 -24.07
C HIS A 37 -8.55 21.77 -24.21
N SER A 38 -8.03 22.59 -23.30
CA SER A 38 -6.60 22.95 -23.28
C SER A 38 -5.68 21.75 -23.03
N SER A 39 -6.08 20.84 -22.12
CA SER A 39 -5.32 19.63 -21.78
C SER A 39 -5.33 18.63 -22.92
N GLN A 40 -6.49 18.44 -23.57
CA GLN A 40 -6.61 17.56 -24.72
C GLN A 40 -5.74 18.05 -25.88
N THR A 41 -5.79 19.36 -26.18
CA THR A 41 -4.94 19.98 -27.21
C THR A 41 -3.45 19.80 -26.92
N ARG A 42 -3.05 19.93 -25.64
CA ARG A 42 -1.65 19.69 -25.20
C ARG A 42 -1.24 18.24 -25.43
N ILE A 43 -2.08 17.28 -25.07
CA ILE A 43 -1.80 15.84 -25.24
C ILE A 43 -1.74 15.48 -26.71
N ASP A 44 -2.69 15.96 -27.53
CA ASP A 44 -2.71 15.68 -28.97
C ASP A 44 -1.44 16.24 -29.65
N LYS A 45 -0.97 17.42 -29.22
CA LYS A 45 0.31 17.99 -29.67
C LYS A 45 1.50 17.14 -29.22
N LEU A 46 1.52 16.67 -27.98
CA LEU A 46 2.57 15.77 -27.48
C LEU A 46 2.62 14.46 -28.26
N VAL A 47 1.45 13.90 -28.60
CA VAL A 47 1.34 12.68 -29.42
C VAL A 47 1.87 12.94 -30.83
N ALA A 48 1.49 14.07 -31.45
CA ALA A 48 1.98 14.43 -32.78
C ALA A 48 3.51 14.60 -32.79
N GLU A 49 4.07 15.37 -31.85
CA GLU A 49 5.52 15.54 -31.71
C GLU A 49 6.22 14.21 -31.39
N PHE A 50 5.58 13.33 -30.61
CA PHE A 50 6.13 12.00 -30.34
C PHE A 50 6.12 11.10 -31.56
N LEU A 51 5.07 11.11 -32.39
CA LEU A 51 5.02 10.34 -33.63
C LEU A 51 6.07 10.84 -34.63
N GLU A 52 6.26 12.16 -34.76
CA GLU A 52 7.31 12.74 -35.60
C GLU A 52 8.72 12.37 -35.12
N ASN A 53 8.95 12.39 -33.80
CA ASN A 53 10.24 11.97 -33.22
C ASN A 53 10.40 10.44 -33.16
N ALA A 54 9.32 9.67 -33.11
CA ALA A 54 9.36 8.20 -33.08
C ALA A 54 9.81 7.62 -34.42
N LEU A 55 9.53 8.30 -35.55
CA LEU A 55 10.13 7.97 -36.85
C LEU A 55 11.66 8.11 -36.84
N VAL A 56 12.22 8.93 -35.95
CA VAL A 56 13.68 9.05 -35.73
C VAL A 56 14.20 7.94 -34.81
N ILE A 57 13.36 7.43 -33.89
CA ILE A 57 13.64 6.27 -33.02
C ILE A 57 13.37 4.94 -33.77
N GLU A 58 12.84 4.99 -34.98
CA GLU A 58 12.72 3.87 -35.92
C GLU A 58 14.08 3.41 -36.50
N CYS A 59 15.19 3.80 -35.86
CA CYS A 59 16.50 3.15 -35.99
C CYS A 59 16.86 2.28 -34.77
N VAL A 60 15.87 1.85 -33.98
CA VAL A 60 15.96 0.63 -33.17
C VAL A 60 14.87 -0.33 -33.64
N SER A 61 15.13 -0.95 -34.79
CA SER A 61 14.32 -1.99 -35.43
C SER A 61 14.29 -3.27 -34.58
N SER A 62 13.75 -3.20 -33.37
CA SER A 62 13.66 -4.35 -32.45
C SER A 62 12.26 -4.90 -32.30
N VAL A 63 11.25 -4.42 -33.04
CA VAL A 63 9.91 -5.03 -33.02
C VAL A 63 9.84 -6.22 -34.00
N ASP A 64 10.41 -6.10 -35.20
CA ASP A 64 10.47 -7.21 -36.17
C ASP A 64 11.63 -8.18 -35.90
N ALA A 65 12.76 -7.70 -35.36
CA ALA A 65 13.88 -8.56 -34.97
C ALA A 65 13.55 -9.43 -33.73
N TRP A 66 12.65 -8.98 -32.86
CA TRP A 66 12.19 -9.73 -31.69
C TRP A 66 11.41 -10.99 -32.06
N LYS A 67 10.67 -10.99 -33.19
CA LYS A 67 9.97 -12.17 -33.71
C LYS A 67 10.92 -13.29 -34.16
N ASN A 68 12.13 -12.95 -34.61
CA ASN A 68 13.06 -13.91 -35.24
C ASN A 68 14.26 -14.30 -34.36
N SER A 69 14.43 -13.72 -33.18
CA SER A 69 15.54 -14.10 -32.30
C SER A 69 15.23 -15.40 -31.53
N LYS A 70 15.96 -16.47 -31.85
CA LYS A 70 16.03 -17.74 -31.09
C LYS A 70 16.44 -17.58 -29.62
N ILE A 71 16.70 -16.35 -29.17
CA ILE A 71 17.14 -15.97 -27.82
C ILE A 71 15.97 -16.02 -26.82
N GLN A 72 14.72 -15.97 -27.28
CA GLN A 72 13.53 -16.04 -26.41
C GLN A 72 13.29 -17.38 -25.72
N THR A 73 13.95 -18.47 -26.11
CA THR A 73 13.66 -19.78 -25.49
C THR A 73 14.15 -19.92 -24.05
N LYS A 74 15.08 -19.07 -23.59
CA LYS A 74 15.57 -19.10 -22.20
C LYS A 74 14.92 -18.08 -21.27
N PHE A 75 14.45 -16.94 -21.77
CA PHE A 75 13.86 -15.88 -20.93
C PHE A 75 12.33 -15.82 -20.98
N ALA A 76 11.68 -16.17 -22.11
CA ALA A 76 10.22 -16.20 -22.21
C ALA A 76 9.59 -17.52 -21.72
N ARG A 77 10.42 -18.53 -21.39
CA ARG A 77 10.00 -19.82 -20.83
C ARG A 77 10.12 -19.89 -19.31
N LYS A 78 10.22 -18.76 -18.60
CA LYS A 78 9.56 -18.69 -17.29
C LYS A 78 8.10 -18.40 -17.58
N SER A 79 7.44 -19.43 -18.10
CA SER A 79 5.98 -19.49 -18.11
C SER A 79 5.52 -18.94 -16.77
N LEU A 80 4.54 -18.04 -16.81
CA LEU A 80 3.58 -17.89 -15.74
C LEU A 80 2.97 -19.27 -15.48
N THR A 81 3.73 -20.15 -14.83
CA THR A 81 3.17 -21.30 -14.18
C THR A 81 2.24 -20.65 -13.19
N LYS A 82 0.94 -20.82 -13.43
CA LYS A 82 -0.10 -20.56 -12.45
C LYS A 82 0.18 -21.52 -11.29
N HIS A 83 1.22 -21.23 -10.53
CA HIS A 83 1.61 -21.97 -9.36
C HIS A 83 0.53 -21.60 -8.37
N GLN A 84 -0.53 -22.40 -8.34
CA GLN A 84 -1.46 -22.38 -7.25
C GLN A 84 -0.67 -22.79 -6.02
N SER A 85 -0.13 -21.76 -5.37
CA SER A 85 0.49 -21.84 -4.08
C SER A 85 -0.52 -22.55 -3.18
N GLY A 86 -0.11 -23.67 -2.56
CA GLY A 86 -0.98 -24.38 -1.63
C GLY A 86 -1.55 -23.43 -0.58
N TRP A 87 -2.74 -23.76 -0.08
CA TRP A 87 -3.51 -22.91 0.84
C TRP A 87 -2.66 -22.36 2.00
N TRP A 88 -1.80 -23.19 2.59
CA TRP A 88 -0.87 -22.79 3.65
C TRP A 88 0.14 -21.71 3.24
N LYS A 89 0.65 -21.78 2.01
CA LYS A 89 1.60 -20.78 1.48
C LYS A 89 0.90 -19.47 1.19
N GLN A 90 -0.35 -19.48 0.72
CA GLN A 90 -1.18 -18.28 0.59
C GLN A 90 -1.53 -17.67 1.95
N PHE A 91 -1.99 -18.49 2.91
CA PHE A 91 -2.30 -18.06 4.27
C PHE A 91 -1.10 -17.40 4.94
N ARG A 92 0.08 -18.04 4.90
CA ARG A 92 1.29 -17.46 5.50
C ARG A 92 1.70 -16.14 4.83
N LEU A 93 1.51 -16.03 3.52
CA LEU A 93 1.80 -14.79 2.79
C LEU A 93 0.83 -13.66 3.19
N LEU A 94 -0.47 -13.97 3.29
CA LEU A 94 -1.48 -13.02 3.72
C LEU A 94 -1.25 -12.62 5.18
N LEU A 95 -0.97 -13.58 6.06
CA LEU A 95 -0.64 -13.33 7.46
C LEU A 95 0.61 -12.47 7.59
N LYS A 96 1.67 -12.75 6.83
CA LYS A 96 2.90 -11.92 6.83
C LYS A 96 2.60 -10.49 6.41
N ARG A 97 1.75 -10.28 5.39
CA ARG A 97 1.35 -8.94 4.94
C ARG A 97 0.51 -8.23 5.98
N ALA A 98 -0.51 -8.90 6.52
CA ALA A 98 -1.35 -8.36 7.58
C ALA A 98 -0.54 -8.00 8.83
N TRP A 99 0.42 -8.86 9.20
CA TRP A 99 1.34 -8.61 10.31
C TRP A 99 2.23 -7.41 10.05
N MET A 100 2.89 -7.33 8.87
CA MET A 100 3.70 -6.17 8.50
C MET A 100 2.91 -4.87 8.55
N GLN A 101 1.66 -4.89 8.07
CA GLN A 101 0.76 -3.73 8.13
C GLN A 101 0.42 -3.37 9.58
N ALA A 102 0.02 -4.34 10.39
CA ALA A 102 -0.31 -4.14 11.81
C ALA A 102 0.86 -3.61 12.64
N PHE A 103 2.10 -3.94 12.26
CA PHE A 103 3.31 -3.41 12.90
C PHE A 103 3.67 -2.00 12.41
N ARG A 104 3.31 -1.65 11.17
CA ARG A 104 3.55 -0.31 10.62
C ARG A 104 2.56 0.72 11.18
N ASP A 105 1.34 0.30 11.50
CA ASP A 105 0.35 1.07 12.27
C ASP A 105 0.63 1.03 13.80
N GLY A 106 1.91 0.91 14.16
CA GLY A 106 2.41 0.75 15.52
C GLY A 106 2.07 1.85 16.55
N PRO A 107 1.86 3.13 16.21
CA PRO A 107 1.56 4.16 17.21
C PRO A 107 0.25 3.89 17.96
N THR A 108 -0.81 3.54 17.24
CA THR A 108 -2.15 3.29 17.79
C THR A 108 -2.18 1.98 18.58
N ASN A 109 -1.55 0.93 18.05
CA ASN A 109 -1.43 -0.35 18.78
C ASN A 109 -0.60 -0.22 20.06
N LYS A 110 0.43 0.62 20.07
CA LYS A 110 1.26 0.85 21.26
C LYS A 110 0.49 1.54 22.39
N VAL A 111 -0.37 2.51 22.06
CA VAL A 111 -1.26 3.15 23.05
C VAL A 111 -2.23 2.12 23.63
N ARG A 112 -2.84 1.31 22.76
CA ARG A 112 -3.78 0.25 23.14
C ARG A 112 -3.13 -0.77 24.08
N THR A 113 -1.93 -1.27 23.75
CA THR A 113 -1.21 -2.21 24.63
C THR A 113 -0.93 -1.60 26.00
N ARG A 114 -0.49 -0.34 26.06
CA ARG A 114 -0.23 0.33 27.35
C ARG A 114 -1.48 0.46 28.21
N MET A 115 -2.61 0.81 27.60
CA MET A 115 -3.88 0.92 28.31
C MET A 115 -4.36 -0.43 28.83
N SER A 116 -4.28 -1.49 28.02
CA SER A 116 -4.62 -2.86 28.44
C SER A 116 -3.71 -3.36 29.57
N VAL A 117 -2.41 -3.07 29.53
CA VAL A 117 -1.47 -3.43 30.60
C VAL A 117 -1.78 -2.68 31.89
N ALA A 118 -2.08 -1.38 31.83
CA ALA A 118 -2.46 -0.60 33.00
C ALA A 118 -3.72 -1.18 33.66
N SER A 119 -4.75 -1.50 32.88
CA SER A 119 -5.97 -2.12 33.40
C SER A 119 -5.73 -3.51 33.97
N ALA A 120 -4.88 -4.32 33.33
CA ALA A 120 -4.50 -5.62 33.87
C ALA A 120 -3.81 -5.51 35.23
N ILE A 121 -2.97 -4.50 35.44
CA ILE A 121 -2.33 -4.22 36.74
C ILE A 121 -3.38 -3.78 37.77
N ILE A 122 -4.30 -2.89 37.41
CA ILE A 122 -5.37 -2.44 38.30
C ILE A 122 -6.23 -3.63 38.74
N PHE A 123 -6.77 -4.41 37.80
CA PHE A 123 -7.57 -5.59 38.12
C PHE A 123 -6.74 -6.63 38.89
N GLY A 124 -5.50 -6.89 38.47
CA GLY A 124 -4.60 -7.80 39.18
C GLY A 124 -4.35 -7.38 40.63
N SER A 125 -4.21 -6.08 40.89
CA SER A 125 -3.98 -5.53 42.23
C SER A 125 -5.23 -5.55 43.11
N VAL A 126 -6.42 -5.23 42.55
CA VAL A 126 -7.70 -5.24 43.28
C VAL A 126 -8.06 -6.65 43.74
N PHE A 127 -7.76 -7.66 42.91
CA PHE A 127 -8.13 -9.06 43.16
C PHE A 127 -6.97 -9.93 43.68
N TRP A 128 -5.85 -9.30 44.08
CA TRP A 128 -4.60 -9.97 44.48
C TRP A 128 -4.74 -10.93 45.68
N ARG A 129 -5.86 -10.89 46.42
CA ARG A 129 -6.14 -11.78 47.56
C ARG A 129 -7.61 -12.23 47.68
N MET A 130 -8.22 -12.73 46.61
CA MET A 130 -9.53 -13.39 46.73
C MET A 130 -9.42 -14.71 47.53
N GLY A 131 -9.96 -14.74 48.75
CA GLY A 131 -10.07 -15.96 49.56
C GLY A 131 -11.10 -16.94 48.99
N ARG A 132 -11.00 -18.24 49.29
CA ARG A 132 -11.94 -19.30 48.79
C ARG A 132 -13.32 -19.32 49.50
N SER A 133 -13.83 -18.16 49.93
CA SER A 133 -15.12 -17.99 50.61
C SER A 133 -16.28 -17.84 49.60
N GLN A 134 -17.52 -18.13 50.02
CA GLN A 134 -18.76 -17.91 49.23
C GLN A 134 -18.88 -16.48 48.68
N THR A 135 -18.38 -15.48 49.42
CA THR A 135 -18.32 -14.07 48.98
C THR A 135 -17.42 -13.85 47.76
N SER A 136 -16.38 -14.68 47.57
CA SER A 136 -15.47 -14.59 46.42
C SER A 136 -16.13 -14.99 45.09
N ILE A 137 -17.25 -15.70 45.11
CA ILE A 137 -17.95 -16.10 43.87
C ILE A 137 -18.59 -14.86 43.22
N GLN A 138 -19.18 -13.97 44.01
CA GLN A 138 -19.77 -12.73 43.52
C GLN A 138 -18.68 -11.76 43.02
N ASP A 139 -17.53 -11.69 43.71
CA ASP A 139 -16.37 -10.89 43.29
C ASP A 139 -15.79 -11.36 41.94
N ARG A 140 -15.80 -12.68 41.66
CA ARG A 140 -15.35 -13.24 40.37
C ARG A 140 -16.31 -12.92 39.23
N MET A 141 -17.62 -13.01 39.48
CA MET A 141 -18.63 -12.66 38.47
C MET A 141 -18.57 -11.16 38.13
N GLY A 142 -18.41 -10.30 39.14
CA GLY A 142 -18.20 -8.87 38.95
C GLY A 142 -16.93 -8.56 38.16
N LEU A 143 -15.83 -9.27 38.45
CA LEU A 143 -14.57 -9.15 37.72
C LEU A 143 -14.71 -9.57 36.25
N LEU A 144 -15.34 -10.72 35.98
CA LEU A 144 -15.54 -11.20 34.62
C LEU A 144 -16.39 -10.21 33.82
N GLN A 145 -17.47 -9.67 34.41
CA GLN A 145 -18.31 -8.67 33.77
C GLN A 145 -17.55 -7.36 33.50
N ALA A 146 -16.76 -6.87 34.46
CA ALA A 146 -15.96 -5.66 34.29
C ALA A 146 -14.88 -5.82 33.19
N CYS A 147 -14.20 -6.97 33.15
CA CYS A 147 -13.24 -7.28 32.09
C CYS A 147 -13.91 -7.34 30.71
N LEU A 148 -15.08 -7.98 30.61
CA LEU A 148 -15.80 -8.11 29.35
C LEU A 148 -16.24 -6.74 28.81
N SER A 149 -16.83 -5.89 29.66
CA SER A 149 -17.21 -4.52 29.30
C SER A 149 -16.02 -3.66 28.89
N PHE A 150 -14.89 -3.80 29.58
CA PHE A 150 -13.67 -3.05 29.27
C PHE A 150 -13.06 -3.46 27.92
N VAL A 151 -13.06 -4.76 27.61
CA VAL A 151 -12.59 -5.28 26.32
C VAL A 151 -13.49 -4.83 25.17
N SER A 152 -14.81 -4.85 25.37
CA SER A 152 -15.78 -4.36 24.38
C SER A 152 -15.59 -2.87 24.07
N LEU A 153 -15.38 -2.03 25.09
CA LEU A 153 -15.08 -0.60 24.91
C LEU A 153 -13.79 -0.35 24.11
N ILE A 154 -12.75 -1.15 24.36
CA ILE A 154 -11.51 -1.06 23.61
C ILE A 154 -11.72 -1.43 22.13
N LEU A 155 -12.57 -2.42 21.85
CA LEU A 155 -12.92 -2.84 20.49
C LEU A 155 -13.79 -1.80 19.77
N GLU A 156 -14.75 -1.18 20.45
CA GLU A 156 -15.60 -0.10 19.90
C GLU A 156 -14.75 1.09 19.40
N HIS A 157 -13.74 1.49 20.18
CA HIS A 157 -12.82 2.57 19.80
C HIS A 157 -11.75 2.14 18.77
N ALA A 158 -11.78 0.89 18.29
CA ALA A 158 -10.84 0.36 17.31
C ALA A 158 -11.35 0.34 15.87
N ASN A 159 -12.67 0.40 15.69
CA ASN A 159 -13.36 0.31 14.42
C ASN A 159 -13.78 1.70 13.95
#